data_AF-A0A9W9TVX6-F1
#
_entry.id   AF-A0A9W9TVX6-F1
#
_cell.length_a   1.000
_cell.length_b   1.000
_cell.length_c   1.000
_cell.angle_alpha   90.00
_cell.angle_beta   90.00
_cell.angle_gamma   90.00
#
_symmetry.space_group_name_H-M   'P 1'
#
loop_
_entity.id
_entity.type
_entity.pdbx_description
1 polymer ?
#
loop_
_entity_poly.entity_id
_entity_poly.type
_entity_poly.pdbx_seq_one_letter_code
_entity_poly.pdbx_strand_id
1 'polypeptide(L)'
;MQLTALLPVLLSTLSLTTAAPQGAPAVYKSNDLEIQGSPGGVAWRFDISAPKSENSPGFSTHCQGVSSNVTVCADKNITAQVRPLNDPNYNIWVQHHWAKMDGQYRQDFWQSGNVNVTKSTTRFQIKPDTFYGVA
;
A
#
# COMPACT_ATOMS: atom_id res chain seq x y z
N MET A 1 -42.41 -31.35 34.25
CA MET A 1 -42.23 -30.04 33.59
C MET A 1 -40.85 -30.04 32.96
N GLN A 2 -40.77 -30.03 31.64
CA GLN A 2 -39.54 -30.21 30.86
C GLN A 2 -39.03 -28.82 30.46
N LEU A 3 -37.87 -28.41 30.99
CA LEU A 3 -37.25 -27.11 30.66
C LEU A 3 -36.52 -27.24 29.32
N THR A 4 -37.12 -26.65 28.28
CA THR A 4 -36.49 -26.42 26.98
C THR A 4 -35.48 -25.27 27.12
N ALA A 5 -34.19 -25.60 27.10
CA ALA A 5 -33.12 -24.61 27.05
C ALA A 5 -32.94 -24.14 25.59
N LEU A 6 -33.42 -22.93 25.28
CA LEU A 6 -33.09 -22.23 24.03
C LEU A 6 -31.81 -21.42 24.28
N LEU A 7 -30.67 -21.90 23.78
CA LEU A 7 -29.43 -21.11 23.75
C LEU A 7 -29.57 -20.00 22.68
N PRO A 8 -29.40 -18.72 23.04
CA PRO A 8 -29.27 -17.68 22.03
C PRO A 8 -27.88 -17.76 21.40
N VAL A 9 -27.84 -18.08 20.11
CA VAL A 9 -26.65 -17.92 19.28
C VAL A 9 -26.40 -16.42 19.14
N LEU A 10 -25.45 -15.90 19.91
CA LEU A 10 -24.95 -14.54 19.77
C LEU A 10 -24.18 -14.46 18.45
N LEU A 11 -24.80 -13.89 17.42
CA LEU A 11 -24.08 -13.48 16.21
C LEU A 11 -23.19 -12.29 16.57
N SER A 12 -21.91 -12.55 16.78
CA SER A 12 -20.88 -11.50 16.87
C SER A 12 -20.75 -10.82 15.52
N THR A 13 -21.41 -9.68 15.32
CA THR A 13 -21.21 -8.84 14.15
C THR A 13 -19.81 -8.23 14.23
N LEU A 14 -18.86 -8.69 13.41
CA LEU A 14 -17.60 -7.98 13.19
C LEU A 14 -17.96 -6.59 12.66
N SER A 15 -17.86 -5.58 13.54
CA SER A 15 -18.01 -4.18 13.13
C SER A 15 -16.76 -3.80 12.34
N LEU A 16 -16.85 -3.91 11.03
CA LEU A 16 -15.92 -3.27 10.09
C LEU A 16 -16.09 -1.76 10.26
N THR A 17 -15.37 -1.19 11.22
CA THR A 17 -15.29 0.27 11.35
C THR A 17 -14.39 0.76 10.22
N THR A 18 -15.00 1.31 9.18
CA THR A 18 -14.25 2.04 8.15
C THR A 18 -13.75 3.33 8.79
N ALA A 19 -12.55 3.28 9.37
CA ALA A 19 -11.88 4.48 9.85
C ALA A 19 -11.50 5.34 8.64
N ALA A 20 -12.33 6.33 8.31
CA ALA A 20 -11.93 7.38 7.40
C ALA A 20 -10.75 8.14 8.03
N PRO A 21 -9.59 8.26 7.35
CA PRO A 21 -8.42 8.90 7.93
C PRO A 21 -8.74 10.36 8.26
N GLN A 22 -8.52 10.77 9.52
CA GLN A 22 -8.59 12.17 9.92
C GLN A 22 -7.24 12.81 9.61
N GLY A 23 -7.13 13.50 8.47
CA GLY A 23 -5.93 14.24 8.07
C GLY A 23 -5.45 13.96 6.64
N ALA A 24 -4.63 14.84 6.09
CA ALA A 24 -4.12 14.69 4.73
C ALA A 24 -3.04 13.58 4.67
N PRO A 25 -3.12 12.65 3.72
CA PRO A 25 -2.09 11.64 3.57
C PRO A 25 -0.76 12.24 3.12
N ALA A 26 0.34 11.66 3.64
CA ALA A 26 1.67 11.99 3.16
C ALA A 26 1.80 11.67 1.66
N VAL A 27 2.34 12.62 0.89
CA VAL A 27 2.70 12.40 -0.51
C VAL A 27 3.96 11.56 -0.57
N TYR A 28 3.92 10.45 -1.31
CA TYR A 28 5.09 9.63 -1.54
C TYR A 28 5.92 10.26 -2.65
N LYS A 29 7.22 10.44 -2.43
CA LYS A 29 8.14 11.05 -3.39
C LYS A 29 9.18 10.03 -3.78
N SER A 30 9.36 9.84 -5.09
CA SER A 30 10.40 8.98 -5.60
C SER A 30 11.57 9.74 -6.22
N ASN A 31 12.69 9.05 -6.28
CA ASN A 31 13.85 9.43 -7.07
C ASN A 31 14.39 8.21 -7.83
N ASP A 32 15.21 8.50 -8.84
CA ASP A 32 16.00 7.51 -9.58
C ASP A 32 15.15 6.38 -10.17
N LEU A 33 13.97 6.72 -10.70
CA LEU A 33 13.15 5.79 -11.44
C LEU A 33 13.87 5.36 -12.72
N GLU A 34 14.02 4.06 -12.87
CA GLU A 34 14.47 3.42 -14.09
C GLU A 34 13.49 2.33 -14.49
N ILE A 35 13.08 2.34 -15.77
CA ILE A 35 12.23 1.32 -16.36
C ILE A 35 12.90 0.79 -17.63
N GLN A 36 13.16 -0.51 -17.65
CA GLN A 36 13.76 -1.21 -18.78
C GLN A 36 12.78 -2.25 -19.32
N GLY A 37 12.05 -1.88 -20.38
CA GLY A 37 11.21 -2.80 -21.13
C GLY A 37 12.00 -3.59 -22.17
N SER A 38 11.79 -4.91 -22.21
CA SER A 38 12.27 -5.84 -23.23
C SER A 38 11.14 -6.79 -23.64
N PRO A 39 11.25 -7.55 -24.75
CA PRO A 39 10.27 -8.58 -25.10
C PRO A 39 10.07 -9.65 -24.01
N GLY A 40 11.08 -9.86 -23.15
CA GLY A 40 11.02 -10.81 -22.03
C GLY A 40 10.40 -10.24 -20.75
N GLY A 41 10.02 -8.96 -20.73
CA GLY A 41 9.40 -8.30 -19.57
C GLY A 41 9.96 -6.91 -19.27
N VAL A 42 9.39 -6.30 -18.23
CA VAL A 42 9.76 -4.96 -17.74
C VAL A 42 10.50 -5.10 -16.41
N ALA A 43 11.76 -4.67 -16.37
CA ALA A 43 12.49 -4.48 -15.14
C ALA A 43 12.36 -3.03 -14.68
N TRP A 44 12.33 -2.80 -13.37
CA TRP A 44 12.14 -1.47 -12.80
C TRP A 44 12.83 -1.35 -11.45
N ARG A 45 13.27 -0.13 -11.14
CA ARG A 45 13.76 0.25 -9.81
C ARG A 45 13.51 1.72 -9.53
N PHE A 46 13.35 2.07 -8.26
CA PHE A 46 13.28 3.45 -7.77
C PHE A 46 13.46 3.49 -6.25
N ASP A 47 13.89 4.65 -5.74
CA ASP A 47 13.80 4.96 -4.32
C ASP A 47 12.50 5.72 -4.03
N ILE A 48 11.89 5.47 -2.88
CA ILE A 48 10.64 6.14 -2.49
C ILE A 48 10.61 6.43 -0.99
N SER A 49 10.08 7.59 -0.65
CA SER A 49 9.96 8.04 0.74
C SER A 49 8.67 8.82 0.98
N ALA A 50 8.24 8.83 2.23
CA ALA A 50 7.17 9.68 2.72
C ALA A 50 7.50 10.15 4.14
N PRO A 51 7.27 11.44 4.47
CA PRO A 51 7.40 11.90 5.85
C PRO A 51 6.31 11.26 6.72
N LYS A 52 6.57 11.19 8.03
CA LYS A 52 5.53 10.86 9.01
C LYS A 52 4.38 11.86 8.89
N SER A 53 3.14 11.36 8.93
CA SER A 53 1.93 12.16 9.01
C SER A 53 1.13 11.83 10.27
N GLU A 54 -0.01 12.49 10.46
CA GLU A 54 -0.98 12.14 11.52
C GLU A 54 -1.51 10.70 11.34
N ASN A 55 -1.66 10.25 10.09
CA ASN A 55 -2.32 8.99 9.76
C ASN A 55 -1.35 7.81 9.58
N SER A 56 -0.10 8.06 9.18
CA SER A 56 0.85 7.00 8.84
C SER A 56 2.28 7.31 9.31
N PRO A 57 3.07 6.27 9.65
CA PRO A 57 4.50 6.45 9.92
C PRO A 57 5.23 6.90 8.65
N GLY A 58 6.38 7.53 8.83
CA GLY A 58 7.25 7.84 7.70
C GLY A 58 8.01 6.60 7.24
N PHE A 59 8.42 6.57 5.97
CA PHE A 59 9.26 5.53 5.42
C PHE A 59 10.25 6.09 4.39
N SER A 60 11.33 5.35 4.15
CA SER A 60 12.27 5.57 3.05
C SER A 60 12.86 4.23 2.64
N THR A 61 12.66 3.82 1.40
CA THR A 61 13.07 2.49 0.93
C THR A 61 13.47 2.49 -0.53
N HIS A 62 14.26 1.50 -0.90
CA HIS A 62 14.50 1.10 -2.28
C HIS A 62 13.47 0.05 -2.73
N CYS A 63 12.97 0.17 -3.95
CA CYS A 63 12.06 -0.78 -4.57
C CYS A 63 12.60 -1.19 -5.94
N GLN A 64 12.60 -2.50 -6.22
CA GLN A 64 12.97 -3.03 -7.53
C GLN A 64 12.19 -4.30 -7.83
N GLY A 65 11.99 -4.59 -9.11
CA GLY A 65 11.27 -5.77 -9.53
C GLY A 65 11.42 -6.06 -11.01
N VAL A 66 10.94 -7.23 -11.40
CA VAL A 66 10.80 -7.66 -12.78
C VAL A 66 9.37 -8.12 -12.96
N SER A 67 8.79 -7.87 -14.13
CA SER A 67 7.40 -8.16 -14.49
C SER A 67 6.37 -7.28 -13.78
N SER A 68 5.11 -7.45 -14.14
CA SER A 68 3.96 -6.73 -13.58
C SER A 68 3.51 -7.26 -12.23
N ASN A 69 4.32 -8.06 -11.51
CA ASN A 69 3.93 -8.60 -10.21
C ASN A 69 4.17 -7.61 -9.07
N VAL A 70 3.34 -7.71 -8.03
CA VAL A 70 3.57 -6.98 -6.78
C VAL A 70 4.83 -7.52 -6.13
N THR A 71 5.75 -6.63 -5.78
CA THR A 71 7.06 -6.96 -5.19
C THR A 71 7.23 -6.24 -3.87
N VAL A 72 7.76 -6.94 -2.87
CA VAL A 72 8.13 -6.34 -1.59
C VAL A 72 9.42 -5.54 -1.76
N CYS A 73 9.43 -4.30 -1.28
CA CYS A 73 10.62 -3.44 -1.32
C CYS A 73 11.64 -3.85 -0.24
N ALA A 74 12.76 -3.11 -0.13
CA ALA A 74 13.74 -3.36 0.93
C ALA A 74 13.13 -3.21 2.33
N ASP A 75 12.27 -2.20 2.52
CA ASP A 75 11.33 -2.16 3.64
C ASP A 75 10.16 -3.11 3.36
N LYS A 76 10.03 -4.12 4.22
CA LYS A 76 9.01 -5.18 4.12
C LYS A 76 7.58 -4.66 4.30
N ASN A 77 7.44 -3.46 4.84
CA ASN A 77 6.16 -2.77 4.99
C ASN A 77 5.72 -2.05 3.71
N ILE A 78 6.59 -1.98 2.70
CA ILE A 78 6.31 -1.33 1.43
C ILE A 78 6.25 -2.38 0.31
N THR A 79 5.17 -2.35 -0.46
CA THR A 79 5.04 -3.13 -1.69
C THR A 79 4.85 -2.20 -2.87
N ALA A 80 5.40 -2.60 -4.02
CA ALA A 80 5.36 -1.83 -5.24
C ALA A 80 5.11 -2.72 -6.45
N GLN A 81 4.52 -2.14 -7.49
CA GLN A 81 4.25 -2.79 -8.76
C GLN A 81 4.38 -1.76 -9.89
N VAL A 82 5.04 -2.14 -10.98
CA VAL A 82 5.07 -1.34 -12.21
C VAL A 82 4.39 -2.13 -13.31
N ARG A 83 3.29 -1.60 -13.82
CA ARG A 83 2.48 -2.22 -14.88
C ARG A 83 2.67 -1.46 -16.19
N PRO A 84 3.05 -2.14 -17.29
CA PRO A 84 3.02 -1.51 -18.60
C PRO A 84 1.58 -1.17 -18.98
N LEU A 85 1.36 0.04 -19.50
CA LEU A 85 0.07 0.44 -20.09
C LEU A 85 0.15 0.30 -21.61
N ASN A 86 1.04 1.08 -22.22
CA ASN A 86 1.39 1.09 -23.64
C ASN A 86 2.74 1.79 -23.75
N ASP A 87 3.75 1.20 -24.38
CA ASP A 87 5.08 1.81 -24.48
C ASP A 87 4.98 3.23 -25.07
N PRO A 88 5.56 4.27 -24.43
CA PRO A 88 6.47 4.28 -23.28
C PRO A 88 5.83 4.56 -21.90
N ASN A 89 4.54 4.30 -21.72
CA ASN A 89 3.75 4.61 -20.54
C ASN A 89 3.59 3.42 -19.57
N TYR A 90 3.70 3.71 -18.28
CA TYR A 90 3.62 2.75 -17.19
C TYR A 90 2.79 3.31 -16.04
N ASN A 91 2.12 2.43 -15.31
CA ASN A 91 1.47 2.74 -14.04
C ASN A 91 2.32 2.19 -12.90
N ILE A 92 2.67 3.05 -11.94
CA ILE A 92 3.36 2.67 -10.72
C ILE A 92 2.34 2.67 -9.60
N TRP A 93 2.21 1.55 -8.90
CA TRP A 93 1.40 1.42 -7.70
C TRP A 93 2.30 1.12 -6.52
N VAL A 94 2.04 1.77 -5.38
CA VAL A 94 2.77 1.58 -4.13
C VAL A 94 1.79 1.49 -2.98
N GLN A 95 2.02 0.53 -2.08
CA GLN A 95 1.27 0.36 -0.84
C GLN A 95 2.22 0.35 0.35
N HIS A 96 1.82 1.07 1.39
CA HIS A 96 2.46 1.08 2.70
C HIS A 96 1.54 0.38 3.69
N HIS A 97 2.12 -0.56 4.45
CA HIS A 97 1.48 -1.31 5.53
C HIS A 97 2.15 -0.96 6.85
N TRP A 98 1.40 -0.79 7.92
CA TRP A 98 1.97 -0.71 9.27
C TRP A 98 1.02 -1.28 10.30
N ALA A 99 1.56 -1.69 11.44
CA ALA A 99 0.77 -2.14 12.58
C ALA A 99 0.90 -1.15 13.75
N LYS A 100 -0.17 -0.96 14.51
CA LYS A 100 -0.16 -0.30 15.83
C LYS A 100 -0.68 -1.29 16.87
N MET A 101 -0.11 -1.22 18.06
CA MET A 101 -0.60 -1.97 19.22
C MET A 101 -1.50 -1.06 20.06
N ASP A 102 -2.71 -1.53 20.37
CA ASP A 102 -3.62 -0.92 21.33
C ASP A 102 -3.87 -1.91 22.47
N GLY A 103 -3.10 -1.78 23.55
CA GLY A 103 -3.02 -2.80 24.60
C GLY A 103 -2.51 -4.14 24.05
N GLN A 104 -3.38 -5.15 24.06
CA GLN A 104 -3.08 -6.49 23.52
C GLN A 104 -3.55 -6.68 22.07
N TYR A 105 -4.29 -5.72 21.50
CA TYR A 105 -4.84 -5.83 20.16
C TYR A 105 -3.87 -5.24 19.13
N ARG A 106 -3.64 -5.99 18.05
CA ARG A 106 -2.86 -5.53 16.89
C ARG A 106 -3.82 -5.00 15.85
N GLN A 107 -3.62 -3.75 15.45
CA GLN A 107 -4.35 -3.11 14.38
C GLN A 107 -3.42 -2.93 13.19
N ASP A 108 -3.79 -3.49 12.04
CA ASP A 108 -3.03 -3.36 10.81
C ASP A 108 -3.69 -2.31 9.91
N PHE A 109 -2.87 -1.48 9.26
CA PHE A 109 -3.30 -0.36 8.45
C PHE A 109 -2.58 -0.38 7.12
N TRP A 110 -3.27 0.08 6.08
CA TRP A 110 -2.74 0.17 4.73
C TRP A 110 -3.10 1.48 4.08
N GLN A 111 -2.16 1.97 3.28
CA GLN A 111 -2.30 3.16 2.48
C GLN A 111 -1.66 2.91 1.11
N SER A 112 -2.45 3.02 0.04
CA SER A 112 -1.95 2.83 -1.32
C SER A 112 -2.36 3.95 -2.27
N GLY A 113 -1.60 4.07 -3.35
CA GLY A 113 -1.88 4.99 -4.43
C GLY A 113 -1.12 4.59 -5.68
N ASN A 114 -1.40 5.28 -6.78
CA ASN A 114 -0.74 5.03 -8.05
C ASN A 114 -0.51 6.32 -8.85
N VAL A 115 0.36 6.23 -9.85
CA VAL A 115 0.65 7.33 -10.78
C VAL A 115 1.05 6.76 -12.14
N ASN A 116 0.69 7.48 -13.20
CA ASN A 116 1.15 7.18 -14.55
C ASN A 116 2.42 7.96 -14.85
N VAL A 117 3.41 7.27 -15.42
CA VAL A 117 4.71 7.82 -15.79
C VAL A 117 5.11 7.35 -17.18
N THR A 118 6.12 7.98 -17.74
CA THR A 118 6.78 7.52 -18.96
C THR A 118 8.12 6.86 -18.63
N LYS A 119 8.68 6.10 -19.58
CA LYS A 119 10.03 5.52 -19.48
C LYS A 119 11.13 6.54 -19.20
N SER A 120 10.93 7.81 -19.61
CA SER A 120 11.86 8.91 -19.37
C SER A 120 11.69 9.61 -18.02
N THR A 121 10.66 9.25 -17.26
CA THR A 121 10.42 9.82 -15.93
C THR A 121 11.46 9.29 -14.95
N THR A 122 12.17 10.18 -14.27
CA THR A 122 13.16 9.83 -13.23
C THR A 122 12.65 10.09 -11.81
N ARG A 123 11.59 10.90 -11.66
CA ARG A 123 10.97 11.25 -10.37
C ARG A 123 9.47 11.31 -10.52
N PHE A 124 8.74 10.81 -9.54
CA PHE A 124 7.28 10.90 -9.49
C PHE A 124 6.79 11.14 -8.07
N GLN A 125 5.51 11.50 -7.97
CA GLN A 125 4.81 11.64 -6.70
C GLN A 125 3.52 10.82 -6.73
N ILE A 126 3.23 10.14 -5.64
CA ILE A 126 1.96 9.45 -5.44
C ILE A 126 1.24 10.15 -4.30
N LYS A 127 0.00 10.57 -4.55
CA LYS A 127 -0.95 10.98 -3.51
C LYS A 127 -1.83 9.77 -3.22
N PRO A 128 -1.65 9.09 -2.08
CA PRO A 128 -2.45 7.91 -1.79
C PRO A 128 -3.92 8.28 -1.63
N ASP A 129 -4.79 7.47 -2.23
CA ASP A 129 -6.24 7.67 -2.31
C ASP A 129 -7.02 6.54 -1.62
N THR A 130 -6.32 5.45 -1.29
CA THR A 130 -6.90 4.25 -0.69
C THR A 130 -6.35 4.05 0.72
N PHE A 131 -7.25 3.91 1.70
CA PHE A 131 -6.95 3.74 3.11
C PHE A 131 -7.86 2.68 3.70
N TYR A 132 -7.30 1.73 4.44
CA TYR A 132 -8.09 0.80 5.23
C TYR A 132 -7.30 0.32 6.45
N GLY A 133 -8.03 -0.06 7.49
CA GLY A 133 -7.46 -0.66 8.69
C GLY A 133 -8.32 -1.82 9.16
N VAL A 134 -7.69 -2.80 9.80
CA VAL A 134 -8.35 -3.94 10.45
C VAL A 134 -7.82 -4.03 11.88
N ALA A 135 -8.74 -4.26 12.83
CA ALA A 135 -8.47 -4.35 14.26
C ALA A 135 -8.96 -5.69 14.80
#